data_AF-A0A1J7BFD1-F1
#
_entry.id   AF-A0A1J7BFD1-F1
#
_cell.length_a   1.000
_cell.length_b   1.000
_cell.length_c   1.000
_cell.angle_alpha   90.00
_cell.angle_beta   90.00
_cell.angle_gamma   90.00
#
_symmetry.space_group_name_H-M   'P 1'
#
loop_
_entity.id
_entity.type
_entity.pdbx_description
1 polymer ?
#
loop_
_entity_poly.entity_id
_entity_poly.type
_entity_poly.pdbx_seq_one_letter_code
_entity_poly.pdbx_strand_id
1 'polypeptide(L)'
;MSGDEGLMALPGSGPEGLAEFRLRVVGAARLLGGDPPQPLGPEASDHEWFEWEHSARAAAGACVREPRALPEGALDAVVGAAVLDPNPSVNRQLVAPALAFAGAVRVKRALLERLAEGTDPERTGAARAWDWSDLPLPPRRYEAWPLVREPDLAARAALSADRPRARRRLSAAPRRGSARAPVRTRRARDGPSARLPLCG
;
A
#
# COMPACT_ATOMS: atom_id res chain seq x y z
N MET A 1 -39.77 8.98 -18.54
CA MET A 1 -38.60 9.47 -19.31
C MET A 1 -38.02 10.61 -18.49
N SER A 2 -36.82 10.56 -17.93
CA SER A 2 -35.61 9.85 -18.33
C SER A 2 -34.95 9.20 -17.13
N GLY A 3 -34.46 7.98 -17.31
CA GLY A 3 -33.48 7.38 -16.42
C GLY A 3 -32.17 8.09 -16.65
N ASP A 4 -31.66 8.73 -15.61
CA ASP A 4 -30.27 9.15 -15.54
C ASP A 4 -29.49 7.92 -15.08
N GLU A 5 -29.12 7.09 -16.06
CA GLU A 5 -28.15 6.04 -15.86
C GLU A 5 -26.83 6.72 -15.49
N GLY A 6 -26.64 6.89 -14.18
CA GLY A 6 -25.37 7.22 -13.57
C GLY A 6 -24.34 6.21 -14.01
N LEU A 7 -23.66 6.53 -15.11
CA LEU A 7 -22.45 5.89 -15.57
C LEU A 7 -21.53 5.78 -14.36
N MET A 8 -21.33 4.53 -13.93
CA MET A 8 -20.53 4.10 -12.79
C MET A 8 -19.22 4.90 -12.69
N ALA A 9 -19.25 5.99 -11.92
CA ALA A 9 -18.03 6.60 -11.43
C ALA A 9 -17.36 5.52 -10.58
N LEU A 10 -16.21 5.04 -11.04
CA LEU A 10 -15.45 4.04 -10.30
C LEU A 10 -15.18 4.60 -8.89
N PRO A 11 -15.38 3.81 -7.82
CA PRO A 11 -15.12 4.29 -6.47
C PRO A 11 -13.68 4.81 -6.37
N GLY A 12 -13.53 6.07 -5.96
CA GLY A 12 -12.24 6.79 -5.92
C GLY A 12 -12.01 7.81 -7.03
N SER A 13 -12.89 7.92 -8.04
CA SER A 13 -12.77 8.90 -9.13
C SER A 13 -13.32 10.31 -8.79
N GLY A 14 -13.68 10.55 -7.54
CA GLY A 14 -14.16 11.87 -7.08
C GLY A 14 -13.03 12.89 -6.90
N PRO A 15 -13.36 14.18 -6.73
CA PRO A 15 -12.38 15.25 -6.56
C PRO A 15 -11.44 15.04 -5.36
N GLU A 16 -11.93 14.43 -4.28
CA GLU A 16 -11.12 14.08 -3.11
C GLU A 16 -10.07 13.00 -3.43
N GLY A 17 -10.45 11.98 -4.22
CA GLY A 17 -9.52 10.94 -4.66
C GLY A 17 -8.44 11.48 -5.59
N LEU A 18 -8.80 12.40 -6.50
CA LEU A 18 -7.84 13.10 -7.34
C LEU A 18 -6.87 13.95 -6.51
N ALA A 19 -7.37 14.68 -5.51
CA ALA A 19 -6.52 15.48 -4.63
C ALA A 19 -5.53 14.59 -3.84
N GLU A 20 -5.99 13.46 -3.31
CA GLU A 20 -5.10 12.52 -2.62
C GLU A 20 -4.06 11.93 -3.57
N PHE A 21 -4.47 11.48 -4.76
CA PHE A 21 -3.55 11.00 -5.78
C PHE A 21 -2.46 12.03 -6.11
N ARG A 22 -2.84 13.28 -6.36
CA ARG A 22 -1.92 14.38 -6.69
C ARG A 22 -0.91 14.62 -5.57
N LEU A 23 -1.35 14.58 -4.31
CA LEU A 23 -0.46 14.68 -3.15
C LEU A 23 0.53 13.50 -3.10
N ARG A 24 0.05 12.28 -3.33
CA ARG A 24 0.85 11.04 -3.24
C ARG A 24 1.89 10.97 -4.35
N VAL A 25 1.55 11.32 -5.58
CA VAL A 25 2.52 11.30 -6.70
C VAL A 25 3.62 12.34 -6.50
N VAL A 26 3.30 13.53 -5.98
CA VAL A 26 4.28 14.55 -5.60
C VAL A 26 5.19 14.05 -4.49
N GLY A 27 4.60 13.46 -3.44
CA GLY A 27 5.35 12.87 -2.33
C GLY A 27 6.31 11.77 -2.80
N ALA A 28 5.84 10.88 -3.67
CA ALA A 28 6.66 9.83 -4.26
C ALA A 28 7.81 10.41 -5.12
N ALA A 29 7.52 11.36 -6.00
CA ALA A 29 8.55 12.02 -6.82
C ALA A 29 9.63 12.68 -5.95
N ARG A 30 9.24 13.45 -4.93
CA ARG A 30 10.17 14.10 -4.00
C ARG A 30 10.97 13.11 -3.17
N LEU A 31 10.34 12.04 -2.69
CA LEU A 31 11.04 10.99 -1.95
C LEU A 31 12.09 10.30 -2.83
N LEU A 32 11.78 10.12 -4.11
CA LEU A 32 12.76 9.68 -5.10
C LEU A 32 13.75 10.80 -5.49
N GLY A 33 13.76 11.98 -4.87
CA GLY A 33 14.69 13.05 -5.20
C GLY A 33 14.43 13.74 -6.55
N GLY A 34 13.19 13.63 -7.06
CA GLY A 34 12.72 14.37 -8.21
C GLY A 34 12.13 15.72 -7.84
N ASP A 35 12.04 16.59 -8.84
CA ASP A 35 11.35 17.87 -8.74
C ASP A 35 10.02 17.78 -9.53
N PRO A 36 8.91 17.42 -8.88
CA PRO A 36 7.62 17.37 -9.54
C PRO A 36 7.13 18.79 -9.89
N PRO A 37 6.31 18.93 -10.95
CA PRO A 37 5.75 20.23 -11.31
C PRO A 37 4.94 20.82 -10.14
N GLN A 38 4.97 22.15 -10.02
CA GLN A 38 4.16 22.85 -9.02
C GLN A 38 2.67 22.58 -9.27
N PRO A 39 1.86 22.26 -8.24
CA PRO A 39 0.43 22.07 -8.41
C PRO A 39 -0.24 23.27 -9.08
N LEU A 40 -1.19 22.99 -9.97
CA LEU A 40 -1.97 24.03 -10.63
C LEU A 40 -3.00 24.65 -9.68
N GLY A 41 -3.47 25.84 -10.04
CA GLY A 41 -4.55 26.53 -9.32
C GLY A 41 -5.93 25.92 -9.58
N PRO A 42 -6.96 26.35 -8.83
CA PRO A 42 -8.33 25.84 -8.98
C PRO A 42 -8.95 26.16 -10.34
N GLU A 43 -8.45 27.19 -11.04
CA GLU A 43 -8.94 27.63 -12.35
C GLU A 43 -8.39 26.80 -13.53
N ALA A 44 -7.45 25.88 -13.27
CA ALA A 44 -6.88 25.06 -14.31
C ALA A 44 -7.90 24.06 -14.87
N SER A 45 -7.90 23.92 -16.18
CA SER A 45 -8.75 22.97 -16.90
C SER A 45 -8.39 21.51 -16.61
N ASP A 46 -9.32 20.60 -16.87
CA ASP A 46 -9.08 19.15 -16.76
C ASP A 46 -7.90 18.68 -17.63
N HIS A 47 -7.70 19.31 -18.79
CA HIS A 47 -6.60 18.99 -19.68
C HIS A 47 -5.25 19.39 -19.08
N GLU A 48 -5.13 20.60 -18.52
CA GLU A 48 -3.92 21.05 -17.84
C GLU A 48 -3.60 20.17 -16.63
N TRP A 49 -4.63 19.80 -15.86
CA TRP A 49 -4.46 18.83 -14.77
C TRP A 49 -3.99 17.47 -15.26
N PHE A 50 -4.54 16.96 -16.36
CA PHE A 50 -4.10 15.70 -16.96
C PHE A 50 -2.62 15.74 -17.38
N GLU A 51 -2.18 16.82 -18.03
CA GLU A 51 -0.78 17.02 -18.42
C GLU A 51 0.15 17.16 -17.22
N TRP A 52 -0.32 17.87 -16.19
CA TRP A 52 0.40 17.99 -14.91
C TRP A 52 0.57 16.63 -14.25
N GLU A 53 -0.48 15.83 -14.17
CA GLU A 53 -0.43 14.49 -13.54
C GLU A 53 0.48 13.56 -14.35
N HIS A 54 0.46 13.63 -15.68
CA HIS A 54 1.40 12.89 -16.52
C HIS A 54 2.85 13.28 -16.20
N SER A 55 3.12 14.58 -16.11
CA SER A 55 4.45 15.11 -15.79
C SER A 55 4.91 14.72 -14.39
N ALA A 56 4.01 14.71 -13.41
CA ALA A 56 4.31 14.30 -12.03
C ALA A 56 4.68 12.81 -11.95
N ARG A 57 3.95 11.92 -12.63
CA ARG A 57 4.31 10.50 -12.74
C ARG A 57 5.67 10.32 -13.43
N ALA A 58 5.90 11.06 -14.52
CA ALA A 58 7.15 11.01 -15.26
C ALA A 58 8.36 11.48 -14.43
N ALA A 59 8.18 12.49 -13.56
CA ALA A 59 9.21 12.96 -12.64
C ALA A 59 9.65 11.84 -11.67
N ALA A 60 8.70 11.12 -11.05
CA ALA A 60 9.01 9.98 -10.21
C ALA A 60 9.79 8.89 -10.98
N GLY A 61 9.36 8.57 -12.21
CA GLY A 61 10.02 7.56 -13.03
C GLY A 61 11.40 7.96 -13.56
N ALA A 62 11.68 9.25 -13.73
CA ALA A 62 12.98 9.75 -14.18
C ALA A 62 14.09 9.50 -13.15
N CYS A 63 13.77 9.64 -11.86
CA CYS A 63 14.72 9.52 -10.75
C CYS A 63 15.23 8.10 -10.50
N VAL A 64 14.66 7.10 -11.17
CA VAL A 64 15.04 5.69 -11.03
C VAL A 64 15.42 5.07 -12.37
N ARG A 65 15.81 5.86 -13.37
CA ARG A 65 16.37 5.31 -14.62
C ARG A 65 17.72 4.64 -14.38
N GLU A 66 18.53 5.25 -13.51
CA GLU A 66 19.84 4.73 -13.11
C GLU A 66 19.78 4.08 -11.72
N PRO A 67 20.58 3.02 -11.47
CA PRO A 67 20.66 2.36 -10.18
C PRO A 67 21.26 3.28 -9.12
N ARG A 68 20.63 3.31 -7.95
CA ARG A 68 21.16 4.01 -6.77
C ARG A 68 20.49 3.50 -5.50
N ALA A 69 21.06 3.87 -4.36
CA ALA A 69 20.38 3.71 -3.09
C ALA A 69 19.12 4.60 -3.07
N LEU A 70 17.99 3.99 -2.72
CA LEU A 70 16.72 4.69 -2.52
C LEU A 70 16.41 4.80 -1.03
N PRO A 71 15.75 5.88 -0.60
CA PRO A 71 15.35 6.02 0.79
C PRO A 71 14.36 4.94 1.20
N GLU A 72 14.30 4.69 2.51
CA GLU A 72 13.27 3.84 3.11
C GLU A 72 11.87 4.37 2.76
N GLY A 73 10.92 3.47 2.54
CA GLY A 73 9.55 3.82 2.14
C GLY A 73 9.39 4.22 0.66
N ALA A 74 10.45 4.25 -0.15
CA ALA A 74 10.35 4.58 -1.59
C ALA A 74 9.37 3.66 -2.34
N LEU A 75 9.39 2.36 -2.05
CA LEU A 75 8.45 1.40 -2.64
C LEU A 75 7.00 1.74 -2.26
N ASP A 76 6.74 1.95 -0.98
CA ASP A 76 5.38 2.19 -0.47
C ASP A 76 4.82 3.52 -0.97
N ALA A 77 5.65 4.54 -1.11
CA ALA A 77 5.27 5.82 -1.68
C ALA A 77 4.85 5.68 -3.15
N VAL A 78 5.64 4.97 -3.96
CA VAL A 78 5.34 4.77 -5.39
C VAL A 78 4.12 3.86 -5.57
N VAL A 79 4.04 2.75 -4.82
CA VAL A 79 2.87 1.84 -4.86
C VAL A 79 1.62 2.56 -4.37
N GLY A 80 1.70 3.35 -3.31
CA GLY A 80 0.57 4.15 -2.82
C GLY A 80 0.06 5.15 -3.85
N ALA A 81 0.97 5.83 -4.57
CA ALA A 81 0.58 6.71 -5.67
C ALA A 81 -0.03 5.93 -6.85
N ALA A 82 0.54 4.77 -7.22
CA ALA A 82 0.03 3.94 -8.30
C ALA A 82 -1.37 3.38 -8.00
N VAL A 83 -1.63 3.01 -6.75
CA VAL A 83 -2.92 2.48 -6.31
C VAL A 83 -4.01 3.56 -6.34
N LEU A 84 -3.66 4.82 -6.11
CA LEU A 84 -4.64 5.92 -6.16
C LEU A 84 -4.74 6.56 -7.56
N ASP A 85 -3.99 6.07 -8.54
CA ASP A 85 -3.97 6.65 -9.88
C ASP A 85 -5.34 6.52 -10.56
N PRO A 86 -6.02 7.64 -10.90
CA PRO A 86 -7.32 7.62 -11.51
C PRO A 86 -7.30 7.02 -12.93
N ASN A 87 -6.13 7.02 -13.59
CA ASN A 87 -6.00 6.63 -14.99
C ASN A 87 -5.22 5.32 -15.14
N PRO A 88 -5.92 4.18 -15.35
CA PRO A 88 -5.27 2.87 -15.47
C PRO A 88 -4.33 2.78 -16.67
N SER A 89 -4.55 3.54 -17.74
CA SER A 89 -3.77 3.46 -18.98
C SER A 89 -2.37 4.04 -18.83
N VAL A 90 -2.16 4.98 -17.90
CA VAL A 90 -0.87 5.64 -17.65
C VAL A 90 -0.21 5.20 -16.34
N ASN A 91 -0.91 4.38 -15.53
CA ASN A 91 -0.44 3.85 -14.25
C ASN A 91 0.92 3.14 -14.35
N ARG A 92 1.23 2.54 -15.51
CA ARG A 92 2.55 1.95 -15.82
C ARG A 92 3.72 2.91 -15.57
N GLN A 93 3.52 4.22 -15.67
CA GLN A 93 4.55 5.22 -15.39
C GLN A 93 5.03 5.21 -13.93
N LEU A 94 4.26 4.66 -13.00
CA LEU A 94 4.64 4.46 -11.60
C LEU A 94 5.05 3.01 -11.32
N VAL A 95 4.33 2.03 -11.88
CA VAL A 95 4.61 0.60 -11.65
C VAL A 95 5.95 0.17 -12.25
N ALA A 96 6.29 0.61 -13.47
CA ALA A 96 7.56 0.23 -14.09
C ALA A 96 8.80 0.73 -13.31
N PRO A 97 8.84 1.98 -12.82
CA PRO A 97 9.83 2.42 -11.82
C PRO A 97 9.95 1.47 -10.62
N ALA A 98 8.83 1.13 -9.97
CA ALA A 98 8.84 0.26 -8.79
C ALA A 98 9.39 -1.14 -9.10
N LEU A 99 9.02 -1.71 -10.24
CA LEU A 99 9.55 -2.99 -10.72
C LEU A 99 11.06 -2.92 -10.95
N ALA A 100 11.56 -1.82 -11.53
CA ALA A 100 12.97 -1.65 -11.83
C ALA A 100 13.84 -1.66 -10.56
N PHE A 101 13.47 -0.88 -9.54
CA PHE A 101 14.30 -0.77 -8.34
C PHE A 101 14.01 -1.80 -7.24
N ALA A 102 12.78 -2.33 -7.16
CA ALA A 102 12.35 -3.24 -6.08
C ALA A 102 12.14 -4.68 -6.54
N GLY A 103 11.99 -4.93 -7.84
CA GLY A 103 11.68 -6.24 -8.41
C GLY A 103 10.22 -6.64 -8.24
N ALA A 104 9.79 -7.64 -9.03
CA ALA A 104 8.38 -8.02 -9.13
C ALA A 104 7.85 -8.64 -7.83
N VAL A 105 8.63 -9.47 -7.12
CA VAL A 105 8.19 -10.05 -5.83
C VAL A 105 7.76 -8.97 -4.84
N ARG A 106 8.57 -7.92 -4.64
CA ARG A 106 8.31 -6.89 -3.63
C ARG A 106 7.12 -6.00 -4.03
N VAL A 107 7.05 -5.61 -5.30
CA VAL A 107 5.91 -4.85 -5.84
C VAL A 107 4.61 -5.62 -5.69
N LYS A 108 4.58 -6.89 -6.11
CA LYS A 108 3.38 -7.74 -6.00
C LYS A 108 2.98 -7.96 -4.54
N ARG A 109 3.94 -8.14 -3.63
CA ARG A 109 3.63 -8.23 -2.21
C ARG A 109 2.93 -6.97 -1.70
N ALA A 110 3.47 -5.79 -2.00
CA ALA A 110 2.86 -4.52 -1.58
C ALA A 110 1.45 -4.34 -2.19
N LEU A 111 1.24 -4.75 -3.44
CA LEU A 111 -0.09 -4.72 -4.07
C LEU A 111 -1.07 -5.70 -3.41
N LEU A 112 -0.63 -6.91 -3.04
CA LEU A 112 -1.47 -7.87 -2.30
C LEU A 112 -1.87 -7.35 -0.92
N GLU A 113 -0.96 -6.66 -0.22
CA GLU A 113 -1.26 -6.01 1.05
C GLU A 113 -2.37 -4.96 0.87
N ARG A 114 -2.32 -4.14 -0.19
CA ARG A 114 -3.40 -3.19 -0.53
C ARG A 114 -4.71 -3.87 -0.91
N LEU A 115 -4.66 -4.99 -1.63
CA LEU A 115 -5.85 -5.79 -1.95
C LEU A 115 -6.49 -6.40 -0.69
N ALA A 116 -5.70 -6.76 0.31
CA ALA A 116 -6.17 -7.38 1.54
C ALA A 116 -6.72 -6.36 2.55
N GLU A 117 -6.01 -5.24 2.73
CA GLU A 117 -6.20 -4.30 3.85
C GLU A 117 -6.69 -2.91 3.43
N GLY A 118 -6.60 -2.57 2.14
CA GLY A 118 -6.94 -1.24 1.64
C GLY A 118 -8.43 -0.92 1.66
N THR A 119 -8.72 0.36 1.45
CA THR A 119 -10.07 0.88 1.15
C THR A 119 -10.56 0.39 -0.23
N ASP A 120 -11.86 0.49 -0.53
CA ASP A 120 -12.39 0.05 -1.84
C ASP A 120 -11.70 0.72 -3.05
N PRO A 121 -11.40 2.04 -3.03
CA PRO A 121 -10.58 2.67 -4.06
C PRO A 121 -9.18 2.07 -4.15
N GLU A 122 -8.53 1.82 -3.01
CA GLU A 122 -7.18 1.23 -2.99
C GLU A 122 -7.18 -0.21 -3.51
N ARG A 123 -8.18 -1.02 -3.17
CA ARG A 123 -8.30 -2.39 -3.70
C ARG A 123 -8.49 -2.37 -5.20
N THR A 124 -9.37 -1.49 -5.70
CA THR A 124 -9.64 -1.33 -7.13
C THR A 124 -8.38 -0.89 -7.88
N GLY A 125 -7.66 0.09 -7.34
CA GLY A 125 -6.42 0.57 -7.92
C GLY A 125 -5.28 -0.43 -7.85
N ALA A 126 -5.17 -1.20 -6.75
CA ALA A 126 -4.19 -2.27 -6.62
C ALA A 126 -4.42 -3.38 -7.64
N ALA A 127 -5.68 -3.73 -7.93
CA ALA A 127 -6.00 -4.67 -9.01
C ALA A 127 -5.55 -4.15 -10.38
N ARG A 128 -5.77 -2.87 -10.69
CA ARG A 128 -5.31 -2.24 -11.95
C ARG A 128 -3.78 -2.20 -12.06
N ALA A 129 -3.10 -1.85 -10.95
CA ALA A 129 -1.65 -1.81 -10.91
C ALA A 129 -1.02 -3.22 -11.01
N TRP A 130 -1.74 -4.25 -10.54
CA TRP A 130 -1.32 -5.65 -10.64
C TRP A 130 -1.11 -6.07 -12.10
N ASP A 131 -2.04 -5.71 -12.99
CA ASP A 131 -1.93 -6.06 -14.42
C ASP A 131 -0.64 -5.52 -15.05
N TRP A 132 -0.22 -4.31 -14.66
CA TRP A 132 1.04 -3.73 -15.11
C TRP A 132 2.28 -4.40 -14.51
N SER A 133 2.14 -5.09 -13.37
CA SER A 133 3.25 -5.76 -12.68
C SER A 133 3.70 -7.06 -13.38
N ASP A 134 2.86 -7.61 -14.27
CA ASP A 134 3.15 -8.80 -15.08
C ASP A 134 3.80 -8.47 -16.42
N LEU A 135 3.85 -7.19 -16.81
CA LEU A 135 4.41 -6.79 -18.09
C LEU A 135 5.94 -6.58 -18.02
N PRO A 136 6.69 -6.97 -19.07
CA PRO A 136 8.12 -6.74 -19.12
C PRO A 136 8.49 -5.26 -18.95
N LEU A 137 9.59 -5.00 -18.25
CA LEU A 137 10.18 -3.66 -18.21
C LEU A 137 10.63 -3.26 -19.63
N PRO A 138 10.42 -2.01 -20.05
CA PRO A 138 10.97 -1.51 -21.31
C PRO A 138 12.51 -1.57 -21.23
N PRO A 139 13.20 -2.43 -22.00
CA PRO A 139 14.60 -2.76 -21.78
C PRO A 139 15.48 -1.51 -21.81
N ARG A 140 15.30 -0.63 -22.82
CA ARG A 140 16.09 0.61 -22.97
C ARG A 140 15.96 1.62 -21.83
N ARG A 141 14.92 1.52 -20.98
CA ARG A 141 14.63 2.55 -19.97
C ARG A 141 15.18 2.21 -18.58
N TYR A 142 15.41 0.93 -18.31
CA TYR A 142 15.82 0.43 -16.99
C TYR A 142 16.93 -0.63 -17.07
N GLU A 143 17.64 -0.72 -18.21
CA GLU A 143 18.67 -1.73 -18.48
C GLU A 143 19.80 -1.76 -17.44
N ALA A 144 20.08 -0.60 -16.84
CA ALA A 144 21.14 -0.44 -15.86
C ALA A 144 20.78 -1.08 -14.49
N TRP A 145 19.49 -1.27 -14.17
CA TRP A 145 19.11 -1.93 -12.93
C TRP A 145 19.52 -3.40 -12.97
N PRO A 146 20.21 -3.90 -11.93
CA PRO A 146 20.52 -5.32 -11.87
C PRO A 146 19.20 -6.08 -11.95
N LEU A 147 19.13 -7.06 -12.87
CA LEU A 147 18.01 -7.99 -12.91
C LEU A 147 17.87 -8.56 -11.50
N VAL A 148 16.84 -8.12 -10.78
CA VAL A 148 16.43 -8.79 -9.55
C VAL A 148 16.07 -10.19 -10.02
N ARG A 149 16.97 -11.15 -9.78
CA ARG A 149 16.72 -12.56 -10.12
C ARG A 149 15.53 -12.97 -9.29
N GLU A 150 14.36 -12.96 -9.92
CA GLU A 150 13.22 -13.73 -9.48
C GLU A 150 13.75 -15.16 -9.23
N PRO A 151 13.49 -15.75 -8.06
CA PRO A 151 13.91 -17.12 -7.81
C PRO A 151 13.40 -17.97 -8.97
N ASP A 152 14.28 -18.78 -9.56
CA ASP A 152 13.90 -19.65 -10.68
C ASP A 152 12.78 -20.62 -10.25
N LEU A 153 12.19 -21.32 -11.22
CA LEU A 153 11.12 -22.28 -10.95
C LEU A 153 11.50 -23.33 -9.89
N ALA A 154 12.76 -23.72 -9.82
CA ALA A 154 13.25 -24.68 -8.83
C ALA A 154 13.32 -24.04 -7.43
N ALA A 155 13.80 -22.81 -7.31
CA ALA A 155 13.81 -22.04 -6.07
C ALA A 155 12.38 -21.71 -5.59
N ARG A 156 11.45 -21.42 -6.51
CA ARG A 156 10.02 -21.23 -6.19
C ARG A 156 9.36 -22.52 -5.73
N ALA A 157 9.68 -23.65 -6.36
CA ALA A 157 9.23 -24.97 -5.96
C ALA A 157 9.77 -25.34 -4.57
N ALA A 158 11.05 -25.06 -4.29
CA ALA A 158 11.67 -25.31 -2.98
C ALA A 158 11.02 -24.46 -1.87
N LEU A 159 10.80 -23.16 -2.11
CA LEU A 159 10.10 -22.27 -1.17
C LEU A 159 8.64 -22.70 -0.92
N SER A 160 7.98 -23.22 -1.96
CA SER A 160 6.61 -23.74 -1.87
C SER A 160 6.55 -25.10 -1.15
N ALA A 161 7.56 -25.95 -1.34
CA ALA A 161 7.71 -27.22 -0.65
C ALA A 161 8.06 -27.07 0.84
N ASP A 162 8.59 -25.92 1.26
CA ASP A 162 8.93 -25.62 2.65
C ASP A 162 7.74 -25.00 3.45
N ARG A 163 6.64 -24.62 2.77
CA ARG A 163 5.38 -24.16 3.42
C ARG A 163 4.82 -25.09 4.51
N PRO A 164 4.85 -26.43 4.38
CA PRO A 164 4.40 -27.35 5.43
C PRO A 164 5.26 -27.24 6.71
N ARG A 165 6.56 -26.97 6.58
CA ARG A 165 7.48 -26.80 7.72
C ARG A 165 7.29 -25.44 8.40
N ALA A 166 7.03 -24.38 7.63
CA ALA A 166 6.68 -23.07 8.16
C ALA A 166 5.34 -23.08 8.93
N ARG A 167 4.31 -23.76 8.41
CA ARG A 167 3.01 -23.94 9.11
C ARG A 167 3.15 -24.71 10.43
N ARG A 168 3.99 -25.76 10.48
CA ARG A 168 4.27 -26.49 11.74
C ARG A 168 4.97 -25.63 12.78
N ARG A 169 5.90 -24.75 12.37
CA ARG A 169 6.59 -23.83 13.30
C ARG A 169 5.66 -22.76 13.87
N LEU A 170 4.75 -22.22 13.06
CA LEU A 170 3.74 -21.26 13.51
C LEU A 170 2.66 -21.90 14.40
N SER A 171 2.35 -23.19 14.19
CA SER A 171 1.42 -23.95 15.03
C SER A 171 2.04 -24.42 16.35
N ALA A 172 3.38 -24.55 16.41
CA ALA A 172 4.12 -24.96 17.60
C ALA A 172 4.60 -23.78 18.47
N ALA A 173 4.44 -22.54 18.01
CA ALA A 173 4.72 -21.36 18.82
C ALA A 173 3.68 -21.26 19.96
N PRO A 174 4.10 -21.14 21.23
CA PRO A 174 3.16 -21.01 22.33
C PRO A 174 2.33 -19.74 22.15
N ARG A 175 1.00 -19.89 22.09
CA ARG A 175 0.05 -18.77 22.08
C ARG A 175 0.26 -17.96 23.35
N ARG A 176 0.93 -16.80 23.24
CA ARG A 176 1.01 -15.85 24.35
C ARG A 176 -0.38 -15.30 24.65
N GLY A 177 -0.87 -15.57 25.87
CA GLY A 177 -1.83 -14.71 26.56
C GLY A 177 -3.31 -15.02 26.37
N SER A 178 -3.80 -16.09 27.00
CA SER A 178 -5.14 -16.08 27.61
C SER A 178 -5.01 -16.49 29.08
N ALA A 179 -4.35 -15.62 29.86
CA ALA A 179 -4.43 -15.70 31.30
C ALA A 179 -5.76 -15.05 31.72
N ARG A 180 -6.81 -15.87 31.81
CA ARG A 180 -8.03 -15.51 32.55
C ARG A 180 -7.62 -15.33 34.02
N ALA A 181 -7.74 -14.11 34.54
CA ALA A 181 -7.54 -13.84 35.96
C ALA A 181 -8.58 -14.61 36.79
N PRO A 182 -8.20 -15.26 37.91
CA PRO A 182 -9.15 -15.92 38.78
C PRO A 182 -9.97 -14.89 39.59
N VAL A 183 -11.28 -14.94 39.42
CA VAL A 183 -12.28 -14.26 40.25
C VAL A 183 -12.14 -14.77 41.69
N ARG A 184 -11.68 -13.91 42.61
CA ARG A 184 -11.72 -14.18 44.05
C ARG A 184 -13.15 -14.03 44.55
N THR A 185 -13.85 -15.14 44.74
CA THR A 185 -15.09 -15.19 45.51
C THR A 185 -14.76 -15.09 47.00
N ARG A 186 -15.05 -13.94 47.62
CA ARG A 186 -14.99 -13.76 49.08
C ARG A 186 -16.37 -14.13 49.65
N ARG A 187 -16.47 -15.30 50.30
CA ARG A 187 -17.66 -15.67 51.08
C ARG A 187 -17.43 -15.38 52.56
N ALA A 188 -18.50 -14.88 53.17
CA ALA A 188 -18.65 -14.34 54.50
C ALA A 188 -18.47 -15.36 55.64
N ARG A 189 -18.18 -14.82 56.83
CA ARG A 189 -18.54 -15.24 58.21
C ARG A 189 -17.56 -14.50 59.16
N ASP A 190 -17.90 -13.88 60.28
CA ASP A 190 -19.07 -13.84 61.15
C ASP A 190 -19.06 -12.50 61.93
N GLY A 191 -20.22 -12.06 62.46
CA GLY A 191 -20.33 -10.97 63.46
C GLY A 191 -19.81 -11.39 64.85
N PRO A 192 -20.04 -10.63 65.96
CA PRO A 192 -21.22 -9.78 66.22
C PRO A 192 -20.94 -8.40 66.88
N SER A 193 -22.02 -7.61 66.97
CA SER A 193 -22.39 -6.57 67.94
C SER A 193 -21.33 -6.01 68.90
N ALA A 194 -21.22 -4.66 68.96
CA ALA A 194 -21.72 -3.88 70.10
C ALA A 194 -21.33 -2.38 70.05
N ARG A 195 -22.34 -1.54 70.30
CA ARG A 195 -22.35 -0.30 71.10
C ARG A 195 -21.70 0.99 70.54
N LEU A 196 -22.59 1.97 70.38
CA LEU A 196 -22.34 3.41 70.47
C LEU A 196 -21.71 3.78 71.84
N PRO A 197 -21.04 4.94 71.93
CA PRO A 197 -21.76 6.09 72.48
C PRO A 197 -21.50 7.44 71.77
N LEU A 198 -22.48 8.32 72.01
CA LEU A 198 -22.50 9.77 71.84
C LEU A 198 -21.40 10.50 72.63
N CYS A 199 -21.26 11.80 72.32
CA CYS A 199 -20.57 12.92 73.00
C CYS A 199 -19.38 13.44 72.17
N GLY A 200 -19.30 14.69 71.75
CA GLY A 200 -20.17 15.87 71.92
C GLY A 200 -19.70 16.98 71.00
#